data_AF-A0A8I1PUJ0-F1
#
_entry.id   AF-A0A8I1PUJ0-F1
#
_cell.length_a   1.000
_cell.length_b   1.000
_cell.length_c   1.000
_cell.angle_alpha   90.00
_cell.angle_beta   90.00
_cell.angle_gamma   90.00
#
_symmetry.space_group_name_H-M   'P 1'
#
loop_
_entity.id
_entity.type
_entity.pdbx_description
1 polymer ?
#
loop_
_entity_poly.entity_id
_entity_poly.type
_entity_poly.pdbx_seq_one_letter_code
_entity_poly.pdbx_strand_id
1 'polypeptide(L)'
;MQLGTRWTAGEEPPARLPEVLRREIAAVEAALPPDALGQPAPRWTLTWLEGRPVAELETGVVVTVDRDGAPVVRHDDEDEFA
;
A
#
# COMPACT_ATOMS: atom_id res chain seq x y z
N MET A 1 3.72 14.69 -16.25
CA MET A 1 3.17 13.37 -15.84
C MET A 1 3.93 12.92 -14.61
N GLN A 2 3.35 13.04 -13.42
CA GLN A 2 4.06 12.73 -12.18
C GLN A 2 3.90 11.24 -11.90
N LEU A 3 4.94 10.48 -12.23
CA LEU A 3 5.03 9.03 -12.00
C LEU A 3 4.78 8.74 -10.52
N GLY A 4 3.82 7.85 -10.22
CA GLY A 4 3.63 7.33 -8.87
C GLY A 4 4.93 6.73 -8.34
N THR A 5 5.21 6.86 -7.05
CA THR A 5 6.43 6.28 -6.47
C THR A 5 6.14 4.82 -6.18
N ARG A 6 7.01 3.91 -6.63
CA ARG A 6 6.89 2.47 -6.39
C ARG A 6 8.08 1.99 -5.57
N TRP A 7 7.85 1.06 -4.64
CA TRP A 7 8.88 0.40 -3.84
C TRP A 7 8.46 -1.03 -3.53
N THR A 8 9.41 -1.91 -3.22
CA THR A 8 9.10 -3.30 -2.87
C THR A 8 8.65 -3.38 -1.41
N ALA A 9 7.72 -4.28 -1.10
CA ALA A 9 7.35 -4.56 0.28
C ALA A 9 8.60 -4.98 1.10
N GLY A 10 8.77 -4.39 2.28
CA GLY A 10 9.95 -4.55 3.12
C GLY A 10 11.13 -3.61 2.81
N GLU A 11 11.04 -2.79 1.75
CA GLU A 11 11.96 -1.66 1.55
C GLU A 11 11.48 -0.39 2.28
N GLU A 12 12.35 0.62 2.39
CA GLU A 12 11.99 1.88 3.05
C GLU A 12 10.91 2.65 2.28
N PRO A 13 9.74 2.93 2.91
CA PRO A 13 8.68 3.69 2.26
C PRO A 13 9.10 5.14 1.97
N PRO A 14 8.55 5.78 0.91
CA PRO A 14 8.86 7.16 0.57
C PRO A 14 8.67 8.13 1.75
N ALA A 15 9.65 9.01 1.99
CA ALA A 15 9.60 10.00 3.07
C ALA A 15 8.39 10.96 3.03
N ARG A 16 7.73 11.07 1.86
CA ARG A 16 6.50 11.84 1.67
C ARG A 16 5.26 11.19 2.28
N LEU A 17 5.33 9.92 2.72
CA LEU A 17 4.24 9.24 3.42
C LEU A 17 4.15 9.73 4.87
N PRO A 18 2.95 10.11 5.34
CA PRO A 18 2.69 10.33 6.75
C PRO A 18 3.14 9.12 7.60
N GLU A 19 3.63 9.39 8.81
CA GLU A 19 4.08 8.32 9.73
C GLU A 19 2.98 7.28 10.00
N VAL A 20 1.73 7.73 10.10
CA VAL A 20 0.59 6.86 10.34
C VAL A 20 0.40 5.83 9.22
N LEU A 21 0.56 6.22 7.94
CA LEU A 21 0.53 5.25 6.84
C LEU A 21 1.75 4.32 6.86
N ARG A 22 2.94 4.84 7.18
CA ARG A 22 4.16 4.01 7.22
C ARG A 22 4.04 2.88 8.26
N ARG A 23 3.43 3.18 9.42
CA ARG A 23 3.14 2.18 10.45
C ARG A 23 2.15 1.12 9.96
N GLU A 24 1.06 1.53 9.31
CA GLU A 24 0.08 0.58 8.79
C GLU A 24 0.62 -0.24 7.61
N ILE A 25 1.43 0.35 6.73
CA ILE A 25 2.12 -0.37 5.66
C ILE A 25 3.00 -1.48 6.25
N ALA A 26 3.79 -1.17 7.29
CA ALA A 26 4.60 -2.18 7.97
C ALA A 26 3.75 -3.28 8.64
N ALA A 27 2.58 -2.92 9.18
CA ALA A 27 1.64 -3.89 9.75
C ALA A 27 1.04 -4.82 8.69
N VAL A 28 0.67 -4.27 7.53
CA VAL A 28 0.22 -5.05 6.36
C VAL A 28 1.33 -5.99 5.89
N GLU A 29 2.55 -5.48 5.73
CA GLU A 29 3.70 -6.29 5.31
C GLU A 29 4.01 -7.43 6.26
N ALA A 30 3.88 -7.21 7.57
CA ALA A 30 4.04 -8.26 8.58
C ALA A 30 2.93 -9.32 8.55
N ALA A 31 1.75 -8.99 8.00
CA ALA A 31 0.64 -9.91 7.81
C ALA A 31 0.69 -10.66 6.47
N LEU A 32 1.57 -10.26 5.55
CA LEU A 32 1.75 -10.98 4.29
C LEU A 32 2.28 -12.39 4.55
N PRO A 33 1.81 -13.40 3.80
CA PRO A 33 2.33 -14.75 3.93
C PRO A 33 3.83 -14.73 3.59
N PRO A 34 4.70 -15.27 4.47
CA PRO A 34 6.13 -15.28 4.24
C PRO A 34 6.40 -16.11 2.99
N ASP A 35 6.97 -15.45 1.97
CA ASP A 35 7.54 -16.04 0.77
C ASP A 35 6.73 -17.24 0.24
N ALA A 36 5.60 -16.94 -0.39
CA ALA A 36 4.82 -17.95 -1.09
C ALA A 36 5.67 -18.52 -2.25
N LEU A 37 6.51 -19.51 -1.95
CA LEU A 37 7.22 -20.35 -2.90
C LEU A 37 8.21 -19.61 -3.84
N GLY A 38 9.05 -18.70 -3.32
CA GLY A 38 10.10 -18.04 -4.11
C GLY A 38 9.59 -16.95 -5.05
N GLN A 39 8.39 -16.42 -4.80
CA GLN A 39 7.85 -15.29 -5.53
C GLN A 39 8.51 -13.98 -5.05
N PRO A 40 8.80 -13.04 -5.97
CA PRO A 40 9.31 -11.73 -5.56
C PRO A 40 8.30 -11.05 -4.64
N ALA A 41 8.80 -10.33 -3.63
CA ALA A 41 7.95 -9.57 -2.73
C ALA A 41 7.08 -8.58 -3.54
N PRO A 42 5.78 -8.45 -3.18
CA PRO A 42 4.87 -7.56 -3.90
C PRO A 42 5.32 -6.11 -3.78
N ARG A 43 5.02 -5.29 -4.79
CA ARG A 43 5.39 -3.87 -4.80
C ARG A 43 4.23 -2.98 -4.39
N TRP A 44 4.57 -1.92 -3.68
CA TRP A 44 3.69 -0.81 -3.43
C TRP A 44 3.73 0.21 -4.57
N THR A 45 2.60 0.85 -4.79
CA THR A 45 2.43 2.00 -5.68
C THR A 45 1.76 3.13 -4.90
N LEU A 46 2.45 4.26 -4.78
CA LEU A 46 1.91 5.46 -4.15
C LEU A 46 1.41 6.45 -5.19
N THR A 47 0.11 6.69 -5.11
CA THR A 47 -0.61 7.73 -5.85
C THR A 47 -1.13 8.80 -4.90
N TRP A 48 -1.45 9.97 -5.45
CA TRP A 48 -2.06 11.07 -4.72
C TRP A 48 -3.40 11.40 -5.37
N LEU A 49 -4.49 11.12 -4.66
CA LEU A 49 -5.85 11.37 -5.14
C LEU A 49 -6.45 12.50 -4.32
N GLU A 50 -6.77 13.61 -4.98
CA GLU A 50 -7.32 14.81 -4.33
C GLU A 50 -6.44 15.32 -3.15
N GLY A 51 -5.11 15.19 -3.29
CA GLY A 51 -4.15 15.57 -2.26
C GLY A 51 -3.99 14.56 -1.12
N ARG A 52 -4.62 13.38 -1.21
CA ARG A 52 -4.51 12.30 -0.22
C ARG A 52 -3.60 11.18 -0.72
N PRO A 53 -2.71 10.64 0.12
CA PRO A 53 -1.88 9.50 -0.24
C PRO A 53 -2.72 8.22 -0.30
N VAL A 54 -2.52 7.46 -1.37
CA VAL A 54 -3.09 6.12 -1.56
C VAL A 54 -1.95 5.19 -1.92
N ALA A 55 -1.62 4.26 -1.02
CA ALA A 55 -0.62 3.23 -1.23
C ALA A 55 -1.33 1.92 -1.56
N GLU A 56 -1.12 1.41 -2.75
CA GLU A 56 -1.69 0.15 -3.24
C GLU A 56 -0.59 -0.89 -3.36
N LEU A 57 -0.83 -2.08 -2.83
CA LEU A 57 0.04 -3.24 -2.95
C LEU A 57 -0.41 -4.08 -4.16
N GLU A 58 0.54 -4.67 -4.88
CA GLU A 58 0.28 -5.55 -6.03
C GLU A 58 -0.66 -6.75 -5.72
N THR A 59 -0.91 -7.06 -4.44
CA THR A 59 -1.87 -8.09 -4.01
C THR A 59 -3.31 -7.59 -3.92
N GLY A 60 -3.60 -6.31 -4.14
CA GLY A 60 -4.93 -5.70 -3.99
C GLY A 60 -5.16 -4.99 -2.65
N VAL A 61 -4.20 -5.02 -1.72
CA VAL A 61 -4.31 -4.26 -0.46
C VAL A 61 -4.10 -2.77 -0.74
N VAL A 62 -5.01 -1.93 -0.24
CA VAL A 62 -4.93 -0.46 -0.34
C VAL A 62 -4.89 0.14 1.06
N VAL A 63 -3.88 0.97 1.31
CA VAL A 63 -3.71 1.75 2.54
C VAL A 63 -3.85 3.23 2.22
N THR A 64 -4.78 3.91 2.88
CA THR A 64 -5.04 5.34 2.72
C THR A 64 -5.31 6.00 4.07
N VAL A 65 -5.67 7.29 4.07
CA VAL A 65 -6.16 8.03 5.23
C VAL A 65 -7.57 8.52 4.98
N ASP A 66 -8.39 8.42 6.02
CA ASP A 66 -9.73 8.98 6.04
C ASP A 66 -9.71 10.51 6.21
N ARG A 67 -10.89 11.15 6.27
CA ARG A 67 -11.04 12.59 6.49
C ARG A 67 -10.55 13.04 7.87
N ASP A 68 -10.62 12.18 8.88
CA ASP A 68 -10.10 12.43 10.23
C ASP A 68 -8.58 12.18 10.33
N GLY A 69 -7.94 11.71 9.25
CA GLY A 69 -6.52 11.41 9.18
C GLY A 69 -6.15 10.06 9.80
N ALA A 70 -7.14 9.24 10.15
CA ALA A 70 -6.91 7.87 10.58
C ALA A 70 -6.56 6.99 9.36
N PRO A 71 -5.64 6.03 9.49
CA PRO A 71 -5.31 5.17 8.38
C PRO A 71 -6.43 4.14 8.17
N VAL A 72 -6.68 3.82 6.91
CA VAL A 72 -7.70 2.85 6.50
C VAL A 72 -7.03 1.84 5.59
N VAL A 73 -7.16 0.57 5.94
CA VAL A 73 -6.72 -0.56 5.13
C VAL A 73 -7.96 -1.22 4.53
N ARG A 74 -7.94 -1.45 3.23
CA ARG A 74 -8.97 -2.20 2.51
C ARG A 74 -8.31 -3.18 1.55
N HIS A 75 -9.03 -4.21 1.15
CA HIS A 75 -8.64 -5.09 0.07
C HIS A 75 -9.59 -4.81 -1.09
N ASP A 76 -9.06 -4.33 -2.21
CA ASP A 76 -9.83 -4.16 -3.45
C ASP A 76 -9.78 -5.52 -4.16
N ASP A 77 -10.64 -6.44 -3.73
CA ASP A 77 -10.91 -7.65 -4.52
C ASP A 77 -11.67 -7.20 -5.77
N GLU A 78 -10.97 -6.85 -6.85
CA GLU A 78 -11.54 -6.87 -8.21
C GLU A 78 -11.82 -8.34 -8.62
N ASP A 79 -12.66 -9.03 -7.84
CA ASP A 79 -13.24 -10.35 -8.12
C ASP A 79 -14.76 -10.19 -8.21
N GLU A 80 -15.20 -9.30 -9.11
CA GLU A 80 -16.56 -9.31 -9.67
C GLU A 80 -16.47 -9.36 -11.20
N PHE A 81 -15.78 -10.36 -11.75
CA PHE A 81 -16.06 -10.83 -13.11
C PHE A 81 -17.23 -11.83 -13.02
N ALA A 82 -18.45 -11.32 -13.13
CA ALA A 82 -19.67 -12.10 -13.39
C ALA A 82 -19.73 -12.61 -14.84
#